data_AF-A0A7Y2YJY2-F1
#
_entry.id   AF-A0A7Y2YJY2-F1
#
_cell.length_a   1.000
_cell.length_b   1.000
_cell.length_c   1.000
_cell.angle_alpha   90.00
_cell.angle_beta   90.00
_cell.angle_gamma   90.00
#
_symmetry.space_group_name_H-M   'P 1'
#
loop_
_entity.id
_entity.type
_entity.pdbx_description
1 polymer ?
#
loop_
_entity_poly.entity_id
_entity_poly.type
_entity_poly.pdbx_seq_one_letter_code
_entity_poly.pdbx_strand_id
1 'polypeptide(L)'
;MKKRLGTGFRLRACHVAIAAALAVSSPAHAVTWDTGDWSWSWDNTVTYGISWRGEDPDPALIGIGNGGTGAAILTDDGTLNFEKGDIFSNIIKGTSELEVDNGQFGFFGRIKYWYDFELEQGTQPHGHSPNNYV
;
A
#
# COMPACT_ATOMS: atom_id res chain seq x y z
N MET A 1 25.49 1.19 13.59
CA MET A 1 24.92 2.05 14.66
C MET A 1 23.93 3.02 14.03
N LYS A 2 22.65 2.63 13.89
CA LYS A 2 21.59 3.48 13.29
C LYS A 2 21.08 4.45 14.39
N LYS A 3 21.10 5.76 14.13
CA LYS A 3 20.58 6.77 15.07
C LYS A 3 19.06 6.68 15.09
N ARG A 4 18.49 6.27 16.23
CA ARG A 4 17.05 6.24 16.49
C ARG A 4 16.57 7.66 16.79
N LEU A 5 15.74 8.24 15.91
CA LEU A 5 15.02 9.49 16.20
C LEU A 5 13.80 9.13 17.05
N GLY A 6 13.87 9.37 18.36
CA GLY A 6 12.73 9.21 19.24
C GLY A 6 11.70 10.29 18.96
N THR A 7 10.49 9.89 18.56
CA THR A 7 9.37 10.83 18.43
C THR A 7 8.14 10.22 19.09
N GLY A 8 7.82 10.68 20.30
CA GLY A 8 6.62 10.30 21.02
C GLY A 8 5.38 10.84 20.33
N PHE A 9 4.60 9.97 19.68
CA PHE A 9 3.34 10.35 19.04
C PHE A 9 2.19 10.24 20.05
N ARG A 10 1.86 11.35 20.72
CA ARG A 10 0.72 11.43 21.65
C ARG A 10 -0.57 11.82 20.90
N LEU A 11 -1.51 10.86 20.81
CA LEU A 11 -2.98 10.98 20.77
C LEU A 11 -3.70 11.93 19.77
N ARG A 12 -3.03 12.52 18.77
CA ARG A 12 -3.71 13.35 17.73
C ARG A 12 -3.99 12.63 16.40
N ALA A 13 -3.75 11.33 16.33
CA ALA A 13 -3.82 10.54 15.09
C ALA A 13 -5.24 10.44 14.48
N CYS A 14 -6.26 10.25 15.33
CA CYS A 14 -7.59 9.85 14.85
C CYS A 14 -8.33 10.94 14.07
N HIS A 15 -8.06 12.23 14.35
CA HIS A 15 -8.73 13.33 13.65
C HIS A 15 -8.12 13.63 12.28
N VAL A 16 -6.82 13.33 12.09
CA VAL A 16 -6.12 13.57 10.82
C VAL A 16 -6.52 12.53 9.77
N ALA A 17 -6.75 11.28 10.17
CA ALA A 17 -7.15 10.21 9.26
C ALA A 17 -8.54 10.45 8.61
N ILE A 18 -9.50 10.98 9.37
CA ILE A 18 -10.86 11.26 8.86
C ILE A 18 -10.84 12.45 7.89
N ALA A 19 -10.04 13.48 8.17
CA ALA A 19 -9.89 14.64 7.27
C ALA A 19 -9.18 14.27 5.96
N ALA A 20 -8.19 13.36 6.00
CA ALA A 20 -7.50 12.87 4.81
C ALA A 20 -8.41 12.03 3.89
N ALA A 21 -9.30 11.21 4.46
CA ALA A 21 -10.25 10.40 3.68
C ALA A 21 -11.29 11.25 2.92
N LEU A 22 -11.65 12.44 3.43
CA LEU A 22 -12.59 13.36 2.78
C LEU A 22 -11.93 14.30 1.75
N ALA A 23 -10.60 14.39 1.72
CA ALA A 23 -9.87 15.35 0.88
C ALA A 23 -9.53 14.84 -0.53
N VAL A 24 -9.79 13.57 -0.85
CA VAL A 24 -9.42 12.97 -2.15
C VAL A 24 -10.63 12.70 -3.05
N SER A 25 -11.71 13.47 -2.91
CA SER A 25 -12.76 13.52 -3.93
C SER A 25 -12.37 14.49 -5.05
N SER A 26 -11.30 14.16 -5.79
CA SER A 26 -11.07 14.83 -7.07
C SER A 26 -12.20 14.41 -8.01
N PRO A 27 -12.86 15.33 -8.74
CA PRO A 27 -13.79 14.94 -9.77
C PRO A 27 -13.06 14.04 -10.77
N ALA A 28 -13.64 12.87 -11.09
CA ALA A 28 -13.17 12.07 -12.19
C ALA A 28 -13.27 12.94 -13.45
N HIS A 29 -12.12 13.33 -14.00
CA HIS A 29 -12.04 14.06 -15.26
C HIS A 29 -12.27 13.06 -16.40
N ALA A 30 -13.52 12.62 -16.57
CA ALA A 30 -13.91 11.87 -17.75
C ALA A 30 -13.86 12.84 -18.95
N VAL A 31 -12.89 12.65 -19.83
CA VAL A 31 -12.86 13.37 -21.10
C VAL A 31 -13.68 12.58 -22.10
N THR A 32 -14.90 13.02 -22.34
CA THR A 32 -15.79 12.47 -23.36
C THR A 32 -15.62 13.30 -24.64
N TRP A 33 -15.13 12.67 -25.70
CA TRP A 33 -15.08 13.26 -27.05
C TRP A 33 -16.14 12.58 -27.92
N ASP A 34 -17.22 13.30 -28.20
CA ASP A 34 -18.21 12.88 -29.21
C ASP A 34 -17.77 13.39 -30.58
N THR A 35 -17.10 12.52 -31.34
CA THR A 35 -16.75 12.82 -32.75
C THR A 35 -17.47 11.82 -33.65
N GLY A 36 -18.68 12.17 -34.10
CA GLY A 36 -19.52 11.29 -34.92
C GLY A 36 -20.21 10.22 -34.08
N ASP A 37 -20.16 8.96 -34.52
CA ASP A 37 -20.81 7.84 -33.83
C ASP A 37 -19.97 7.26 -32.68
N TRP A 38 -18.70 7.67 -32.53
CA TRP A 38 -17.78 7.13 -31.54
C TRP A 38 -17.78 7.92 -30.23
N SER A 39 -18.10 7.25 -29.12
CA SER A 39 -17.89 7.71 -27.76
C SER A 39 -16.57 7.14 -27.19
N TRP A 40 -15.86 7.96 -26.43
CA TRP A 40 -14.60 7.61 -25.78
C TRP A 40 -14.68 8.00 -24.31
N SER A 41 -14.32 7.09 -23.40
CA SER A 41 -14.08 7.41 -21.98
C SER A 41 -12.67 6.99 -21.61
N TRP A 42 -11.92 7.91 -20.99
CA TRP A 42 -10.64 7.58 -20.38
C TRP A 42 -10.64 7.98 -18.91
N ASP A 43 -10.71 6.98 -18.05
CA ASP A 43 -10.80 7.14 -16.61
C ASP A 43 -9.49 6.73 -15.94
N ASN A 44 -9.01 7.59 -15.04
CA ASN A 44 -7.79 7.34 -14.28
C ASN A 44 -8.09 7.45 -12.79
N THR A 45 -7.81 6.39 -12.05
CA THR A 45 -7.92 6.35 -10.60
C THR A 45 -6.53 6.19 -10.01
N VAL A 46 -6.12 7.12 -9.16
CA VAL A 46 -4.84 7.04 -8.42
C VAL A 46 -5.14 7.02 -6.93
N THR A 47 -4.56 6.05 -6.22
CA THR A 47 -4.70 5.88 -4.77
C THR A 47 -3.33 5.90 -4.13
N TYR A 48 -3.17 6.67 -3.06
CA TYR A 48 -2.00 6.65 -2.20
C TYR A 48 -2.42 6.18 -0.81
N GLY A 49 -1.66 5.25 -0.21
CA GLY A 49 -1.99 4.66 1.08
C GLY A 49 -0.75 4.35 1.90
N ILE A 50 -0.84 4.65 3.20
CA ILE A 50 0.20 4.32 4.18
C ILE A 50 -0.45 3.41 5.23
N SER A 51 0.21 2.29 5.56
CA SER A 51 -0.18 1.37 6.61
C SER A 51 0.94 1.22 7.63
N TRP A 52 0.61 1.30 8.92
CA TRP A 52 1.55 1.16 10.03
C TRP A 52 1.04 0.18 11.08
N ARG A 53 1.95 -0.42 11.85
CA ARG A 53 1.62 -1.36 12.92
C ARG A 53 1.09 -0.61 14.15
N GLY A 54 -0.14 -0.89 14.56
CA GLY A 54 -0.81 -0.21 15.66
C GLY A 54 -0.45 -0.72 17.07
N GLU A 55 -0.01 -1.97 17.16
CA GLU A 55 0.24 -2.68 18.42
C GLU A 55 1.63 -3.29 18.43
N ASP A 56 2.12 -3.60 19.63
CA ASP A 56 3.42 -4.24 19.80
C ASP A 56 3.38 -5.69 19.25
N PRO A 57 4.48 -6.21 18.67
CA PRO A 57 4.54 -7.58 18.18
C PRO A 57 4.15 -8.59 19.29
N ASP A 58 3.16 -9.44 19.02
CA ASP A 58 2.75 -10.48 19.97
C ASP A 58 3.85 -11.56 20.06
N PRO A 59 4.46 -11.81 21.24
CA PRO A 59 5.46 -12.86 21.41
C PRO A 59 4.96 -14.26 21.01
N ALA A 60 3.66 -14.53 21.08
CA ALA A 60 3.08 -15.80 20.65
C ALA A 60 3.18 -16.03 19.13
N LEU A 61 3.34 -14.94 18.35
CA LEU A 61 3.53 -14.96 16.91
C LEU A 61 5.01 -14.96 16.51
N ILE A 62 5.92 -14.96 17.48
CA ILE A 62 7.37 -15.04 17.28
C ILE A 62 7.84 -16.40 17.78
N GLY A 63 8.59 -17.13 16.96
CA GLY A 63 9.07 -18.45 17.32
C GLY A 63 10.02 -18.40 18.53
N ILE A 64 10.03 -19.46 19.35
CA ILE A 64 10.91 -19.59 20.52
C ILE A 64 12.39 -19.37 20.15
N GLY A 65 12.81 -19.84 18.97
CA GLY A 65 14.19 -19.64 18.48
C GLY A 65 14.54 -18.17 18.19
N ASN A 66 13.55 -17.31 17.98
CA ASN A 66 13.69 -15.88 17.69
C ASN A 66 13.35 -15.00 18.91
N GLY A 67 13.19 -15.58 20.09
CA GLY A 67 12.97 -14.86 21.35
C GLY A 67 11.49 -14.67 21.75
N GLY A 68 10.56 -15.31 21.05
CA GLY A 68 9.13 -15.31 21.38
C GLY A 68 8.68 -16.55 22.17
N THR A 69 7.37 -16.81 22.16
CA THR A 69 6.72 -17.96 22.80
C THR A 69 6.00 -18.87 21.80
N GLY A 70 6.07 -18.55 20.50
CA GLY A 70 5.48 -19.33 19.42
C GLY A 70 6.28 -20.58 19.07
N ALA A 71 5.60 -21.61 18.56
CA ALA A 71 6.23 -22.89 18.23
C ALA A 71 6.97 -22.90 16.87
N ALA A 72 6.66 -21.96 15.96
CA ALA A 72 7.19 -21.91 14.61
C ALA A 72 8.08 -20.67 14.38
N ILE A 73 9.26 -20.86 13.78
CA ILE A 73 10.26 -19.82 13.48
C ILE A 73 10.35 -19.46 11.98
N LEU A 74 9.46 -20.03 11.16
CA LEU A 74 9.51 -19.90 9.69
C LEU A 74 8.44 -18.94 9.15
N THR A 75 7.59 -18.42 10.02
CA THR A 75 6.41 -17.63 9.67
C THR A 75 6.31 -16.33 10.46
N ASP A 76 7.33 -15.99 11.23
CA ASP A 76 7.38 -14.85 12.14
C ASP A 76 8.12 -13.63 11.58
N ASP A 77 8.75 -13.73 10.41
CA ASP A 77 9.51 -12.64 9.78
C ASP A 77 8.68 -11.35 9.61
N GLY A 78 7.42 -11.46 9.17
CA GLY A 78 6.51 -10.32 9.06
C GLY A 78 6.19 -9.66 10.41
N THR A 79 6.34 -10.41 11.51
CA THR A 79 6.19 -9.89 12.87
C THR A 79 7.48 -9.32 13.42
N LEU A 80 8.63 -9.89 13.06
CA LEU A 80 9.97 -9.47 13.47
C LEU A 80 10.45 -8.20 12.76
N ASN A 81 10.01 -7.97 11.53
CA ASN A 81 10.47 -6.86 10.70
C ASN A 81 9.86 -5.50 11.07
N PHE A 82 8.75 -5.47 11.81
CA PHE A 82 8.02 -4.23 12.11
C PHE A 82 7.67 -4.13 13.59
N GLU A 83 8.17 -3.12 14.26
CA GLU A 83 7.77 -2.74 15.61
C GLU A 83 6.50 -1.87 15.58
N LYS A 84 5.93 -1.59 16.75
CA LYS A 84 4.79 -0.68 16.87
C LYS A 84 5.15 0.72 16.36
N GLY A 85 4.30 1.24 15.49
CA GLY A 85 4.49 2.54 14.85
C GLY A 85 5.28 2.48 13.55
N ASP A 86 5.89 1.35 13.21
CA ASP A 86 6.58 1.18 11.94
C ASP A 86 5.59 1.12 10.78
N ILE A 87 5.92 1.82 9.70
CA ILE A 87 5.21 1.71 8.42
C ILE A 87 5.64 0.39 7.78
N PHE A 88 4.66 -0.44 7.43
CA PHE A 88 4.93 -1.70 6.74
C PHE A 88 4.46 -1.70 5.27
N SER A 89 3.74 -0.66 4.86
CA SER A 89 3.38 -0.43 3.46
C SER A 89 3.19 1.06 3.22
N ASN A 90 3.84 1.55 2.16
CA ASN A 90 3.70 2.92 1.68
C ASN A 90 3.52 2.84 0.17
N ILE A 91 2.28 2.76 -0.28
CA ILE A 91 1.95 2.31 -1.63
C ILE A 91 1.21 3.38 -2.43
N ILE A 92 1.63 3.57 -3.67
CA ILE A 92 0.85 4.24 -4.70
C ILE A 92 0.30 3.18 -5.67
N LYS A 93 -0.98 3.28 -6.00
CA LYS A 93 -1.67 2.41 -6.95
C LYS A 93 -2.36 3.28 -7.98
N GLY A 94 -2.44 2.80 -9.22
CA GLY A 94 -3.19 3.43 -10.26
C GLY A 94 -3.92 2.43 -11.14
N THR A 95 -5.07 2.85 -11.66
CA THR A 95 -5.80 2.14 -12.70
C THR A 95 -6.15 3.14 -13.80
N SER A 96 -5.90 2.76 -15.05
CA SER A 96 -6.27 3.53 -16.24
C SER A 96 -7.19 2.67 -17.09
N GLU A 97 -8.34 3.22 -17.46
CA GLU A 97 -9.43 2.53 -18.15
C GLU A 97 -9.80 3.28 -19.41
N LEU A 98 -9.75 2.62 -20.55
CA LEU A 98 -10.16 3.18 -21.83
C LEU A 98 -11.36 2.40 -22.33
N GLU A 99 -12.45 3.11 -22.58
CA GLU A 99 -13.64 2.61 -23.24
C GLU A 99 -13.86 3.38 -24.54
N VAL A 100 -14.17 2.64 -25.60
CA VAL A 100 -14.44 3.17 -26.93
C VAL A 100 -15.64 2.44 -27.48
N ASP A 101 -16.68 3.14 -27.90
CA ASP A 101 -17.92 2.55 -28.39
C ASP A 101 -18.47 3.32 -29.58
N ASN A 102 -19.08 2.64 -30.57
CA ASN A 102 -19.80 3.30 -31.67
C ASN A 102 -21.24 2.85 -31.88
N GLY A 103 -21.84 2.19 -30.88
CA GLY A 103 -23.16 1.59 -30.96
C GLY A 103 -23.26 0.25 -31.73
N GLN A 104 -22.25 -0.13 -32.53
CA GLN A 104 -22.16 -1.44 -33.19
C GLN A 104 -21.00 -2.30 -32.68
N PHE A 105 -19.89 -1.65 -32.34
CA PHE A 105 -18.66 -2.27 -31.87
C PHE A 105 -18.08 -1.43 -30.74
N GLY A 106 -17.56 -2.12 -29.71
CA GLY A 106 -16.92 -1.50 -28.57
C GLY A 106 -15.61 -2.18 -28.19
N PHE A 107 -14.75 -1.42 -27.51
CA PHE A 107 -13.49 -1.87 -26.93
C PHE A 107 -13.37 -1.35 -25.50
N PHE A 108 -12.93 -2.22 -24.60
CA PHE A 108 -12.59 -1.87 -23.23
C PHE A 108 -11.20 -2.40 -22.87
N GLY A 109 -10.36 -1.53 -22.31
CA GLY A 109 -9.03 -1.86 -21.84
C GLY A 109 -8.78 -1.28 -20.45
N ARG A 110 -8.14 -2.05 -19.58
CA ARG A 110 -7.75 -1.62 -18.23
C ARG A 110 -6.30 -1.96 -17.93
N ILE A 111 -5.54 -0.96 -17.49
CA ILE A 111 -4.16 -1.11 -17.02
C ILE A 111 -4.14 -0.82 -15.52
N LYS A 112 -3.47 -1.69 -14.74
CA LYS A 112 -3.26 -1.53 -13.30
C LYS A 112 -1.76 -1.45 -13.03
N TYR A 113 -1.35 -0.51 -12.19
CA TYR A 113 0.04 -0.33 -11.77
C TYR A 113 0.11 0.01 -10.28
N TRP A 114 1.21 -0.35 -9.63
CA TRP A 114 1.45 -0.04 -8.23
C TRP A 114 2.94 0.02 -7.92
N TYR A 115 3.29 0.77 -6.87
CA TYR A 115 4.64 0.89 -6.35
C TYR A 115 4.58 1.04 -4.82
N ASP A 116 5.26 0.16 -4.08
CA ASP A 116 5.36 0.24 -2.62
C ASP A 116 6.76 0.69 -2.20
N PHE A 117 6.87 1.92 -1.72
CA PHE A 117 8.12 2.55 -1.32
C PHE A 117 8.76 1.86 -0.11
N GLU A 118 7.96 1.27 0.80
CA GLU A 118 8.48 0.63 2.01
C GLU A 118 9.11 -0.73 1.69
N LEU A 119 8.46 -1.53 0.84
CA LEU A 119 8.95 -2.86 0.47
C LEU A 119 10.08 -2.82 -0.55
N GLU A 120 10.14 -1.82 -1.44
CA GLU A 120 11.20 -1.75 -2.45
C GLU A 120 12.51 -1.15 -1.94
N GLN A 121 12.46 -0.26 -0.94
CA GLN A 121 13.66 0.37 -0.37
C GLN A 121 14.01 -0.14 1.04
N GLY A 122 13.10 -0.87 1.70
CA GLY A 122 13.31 -1.42 3.03
C GLY A 122 14.21 -2.66 2.99
N THR A 123 15.41 -2.53 3.54
CA THR A 123 16.24 -3.70 3.92
C THR A 123 15.60 -4.29 5.17
N GLN A 124 14.93 -5.44 5.05
CA GLN A 124 14.23 -6.05 6.16
C GLN A 124 15.15 -7.06 6.84
N PRO A 125 15.45 -6.91 8.15
CA PRO A 125 16.42 -7.77 8.84
C PRO A 125 16.13 -9.28 8.71
N HIS A 126 14.86 -9.64 8.54
CA HIS A 126 14.41 -10.99 8.26
C HIS A 126 13.86 -11.05 6.83
N GLY A 127 14.55 -11.78 5.95
CA GLY A 127 14.21 -11.92 4.54
C GLY A 127 13.92 -13.37 4.13
N HIS A 128 13.63 -13.58 2.85
CA HIS A 128 13.41 -14.91 2.26
C HIS A 128 14.51 -15.25 1.23
N SER A 129 14.67 -16.51 0.83
CA SER A 129 15.71 -16.91 -0.13
C SER A 129 15.83 -16.03 -1.41
N PRO A 130 14.73 -15.60 -2.06
CA PRO A 130 14.83 -14.70 -3.23
C PRO A 130 15.37 -13.28 -2.96
N ASN A 131 15.49 -12.84 -1.71
CA ASN A 131 16.11 -11.55 -1.34
C ASN A 131 17.43 -11.74 -0.57
N ASN A 132 17.98 -12.96 -0.51
CA ASN A 132 19.21 -13.31 0.22
C ASN A 132 19.18 -13.07 1.74
N TYR A 133 18.01 -13.07 2.39
CA TYR A 133 17.90 -12.84 3.84
C TYR A 133 18.47 -11.49 4.30
N VAL A 134 18.37 -10.47 3.43
CA VAL A 134 18.70 -9.07 3.73
C VAL A 134 17.46 -8.19 3.63
#